data_AF-A0AAD9N8H5-F1
#
_entry.id   AF-A0AAD9N8H5-F1
#
_cell.length_a   1.000
_cell.length_b   1.000
_cell.length_c   1.000
_cell.angle_alpha   90.00
_cell.angle_beta   90.00
_cell.angle_gamma   90.00
#
_symmetry.space_group_name_H-M   'P 1'
#
loop_
_entity.id
_entity.type
_entity.pdbx_description
1 polymer ?
#
loop_
_entity_poly.entity_id
_entity_poly.type
_entity_poly.pdbx_seq_one_letter_code
_entity_poly.pdbx_strand_id
1 'polypeptide(L)'
;MAKIDAFHNGCLRKICRIFWPNKIYNVELEIQRRRLRWLGHVLRMPKENIPKVALRWSPPGRRKLGRSKTTWRKTVMAELQDMRLSWGEAQAAAKDRTLFV
;
A
#
# COMPACT_ATOMS: atom_id res chain seq x y z
N MET A 1 -25.42 10.38 -3.01
CA MET A 1 -24.03 9.93 -2.78
C MET A 1 -23.58 8.88 -3.80
N ALA A 2 -24.41 7.90 -4.16
CA ALA A 2 -24.07 6.82 -5.12
C ALA A 2 -23.46 7.26 -6.48
N LYS A 3 -23.81 8.42 -7.05
CA LYS A 3 -23.24 8.89 -8.32
C LYS A 3 -21.75 9.25 -8.23
N ILE A 4 -21.33 9.90 -7.13
CA ILE A 4 -19.91 10.25 -6.90
C ILE A 4 -19.11 8.97 -6.64
N ASP A 5 -19.66 8.06 -5.86
CA ASP A 5 -19.01 6.77 -5.57
C ASP A 5 -18.86 5.91 -6.83
N ALA A 6 -19.87 5.90 -7.72
CA ALA A 6 -19.79 5.23 -9.01
C ALA A 6 -18.67 5.81 -9.90
N PHE A 7 -18.54 7.15 -9.93
CA PHE A 7 -17.46 7.83 -10.65
C PHE A 7 -16.08 7.48 -10.07
N HIS A 8 -15.90 7.61 -8.75
CA HIS A 8 -14.66 7.25 -8.07
C HIS A 8 -14.28 5.78 -8.32
N ASN A 9 -15.22 4.86 -8.18
CA ASN A 9 -15.00 3.44 -8.45
C ASN A 9 -14.63 3.16 -9.91
N GLY A 10 -15.24 3.88 -10.87
CA GLY A 10 -14.85 3.82 -12.28
C GLY A 10 -13.40 4.27 -12.50
N CYS A 11 -13.01 5.41 -11.93
CA CYS A 11 -11.63 5.91 -11.98
C CYS A 11 -10.65 4.93 -11.36
N LEU A 12 -10.93 4.41 -10.18
CA LEU A 12 -10.06 3.47 -9.47
C LEU A 12 -9.90 2.15 -10.24
N ARG A 13 -10.97 1.63 -10.86
CA ARG A 13 -10.89 0.45 -11.74
C ARG A 13 -9.96 0.70 -12.92
N LYS A 14 -10.04 1.87 -13.54
CA LYS A 14 -9.16 2.25 -14.66
C LYS A 14 -7.70 2.38 -14.22
N ILE A 15 -7.43 3.08 -13.11
CA ILE A 15 -6.08 3.25 -12.54
C ILE A 15 -5.49 1.88 -12.17
N CYS A 16 -6.29 1.02 -11.55
CA CYS A 16 -5.89 -0.33 -11.20
C CYS A 16 -5.90 -1.30 -12.41
N ARG A 17 -6.20 -0.83 -13.63
CA ARG A 17 -6.27 -1.68 -14.84
C ARG A 17 -7.14 -2.92 -14.63
N ILE A 18 -8.23 -2.78 -13.87
CA ILE A 18 -9.20 -3.85 -13.62
C ILE A 18 -10.09 -3.96 -14.85
N PHE A 19 -10.03 -5.10 -15.53
CA PHE A 19 -10.88 -5.36 -16.69
C PHE A 19 -12.35 -5.44 -16.26
N TRP A 20 -13.25 -4.89 -17.08
CA TRP A 20 -14.67 -4.76 -16.74
C TRP A 20 -15.40 -6.07 -16.38
N PRO A 21 -15.08 -7.26 -16.95
CA PRO A 21 -15.71 -8.52 -16.58
C PRO A 21 -15.27 -9.02 -15.21
N ASN A 22 -14.12 -8.55 -14.70
CA ASN A 22 -13.64 -8.92 -13.39
C ASN A 22 -14.50 -8.23 -12.33
N LYS A 23 -15.43 -8.99 -11.74
CA LYS A 23 -16.29 -8.53 -10.66
C LYS A 23 -15.47 -8.42 -9.38
N ILE A 24 -15.17 -7.19 -8.98
CA ILE A 24 -14.52 -6.87 -7.71
C ILE A 24 -15.55 -6.17 -6.85
N TYR A 25 -15.75 -6.69 -5.64
CA TYR A 25 -16.75 -6.19 -4.70
C TYR A 25 -16.27 -4.95 -3.95
N ASN A 26 -14.95 -4.87 -3.68
CA ASN A 26 -14.34 -3.74 -3.01
C ASN A 26 -12.99 -3.38 -3.66
N VAL A 27 -12.94 -2.19 -4.27
CA VAL A 27 -11.74 -1.67 -4.94
C VAL A 27 -10.66 -1.27 -3.93
N GLU A 28 -11.04 -0.86 -2.72
CA GLU A 28 -10.10 -0.50 -1.65
C GLU A 28 -9.26 -1.71 -1.21
N LEU A 29 -9.88 -2.88 -1.10
CA LEU A 29 -9.16 -4.13 -0.78
C LEU A 29 -8.14 -4.50 -1.86
N GLU A 30 -8.46 -4.27 -3.12
CA GLU A 30 -7.53 -4.52 -4.23
C GLU A 30 -6.35 -3.54 -4.21
N ILE A 31 -6.61 -2.27 -3.86
CA ILE A 31 -5.55 -1.26 -3.67
C ILE A 31 -4.66 -1.64 -2.49
N GLN A 32 -5.23 -2.04 -1.36
CA GLN A 32 -4.49 -2.51 -0.18
C GLN A 32 -3.62 -3.71 -0.54
N ARG A 33 -4.18 -4.71 -1.23
CA ARG A 33 -3.44 -5.90 -1.67
C ARG A 33 -2.23 -5.56 -2.53
N ARG A 34 -2.39 -4.66 -3.51
CA ARG A 34 -1.28 -4.21 -4.37
C ARG A 34 -0.22 -3.45 -3.62
N ARG A 35 -0.62 -2.61 -2.67
CA ARG A 35 0.29 -1.84 -1.83
C ARG A 35 1.15 -2.76 -0.97
N LEU A 36 0.52 -3.74 -0.35
CA LEU A 36 1.20 -4.75 0.44
C LEU A 36 2.12 -5.63 -0.42
N ARG A 37 1.69 -6.04 -1.62
CA ARG A 37 2.56 -6.74 -2.59
C ARG A 37 3.81 -5.94 -2.93
N TRP A 38 3.66 -4.63 -3.18
CA TRP A 38 4.80 -3.75 -3.44
C TRP A 38 5.72 -3.64 -2.21
N LEU A 39 5.14 -3.49 -1.01
CA LEU A 39 5.90 -3.51 0.25
C LEU A 39 6.72 -4.80 0.37
N GLY A 40 6.11 -5.96 0.16
CA GLY A 40 6.79 -7.25 0.21
C GLY A 40 7.95 -7.33 -0.78
N HIS A 41 7.76 -6.82 -2.00
CA HIS A 41 8.82 -6.75 -3.00
C HIS A 41 9.99 -5.85 -2.54
N VAL A 42 9.71 -4.66 -2.01
CA VAL A 42 10.74 -3.74 -1.48
C VAL A 42 11.46 -4.34 -0.26
N LEU A 43 10.74 -5.01 0.65
CA LEU A 43 11.33 -5.64 1.83
C LEU A 43 12.31 -6.77 1.48
N ARG A 44 12.07 -7.47 0.35
CA ARG A 44 12.96 -8.52 -0.17
C ARG A 44 14.21 -7.99 -0.88
N MET A 45 14.25 -6.72 -1.31
CA MET A 45 15.42 -6.15 -1.99
C MET A 45 16.68 -6.12 -1.10
N PRO A 46 17.90 -6.11 -1.68
CA PRO A 46 19.13 -5.77 -0.97
C PRO A 46 19.04 -4.43 -0.23
N LYS A 47 19.80 -4.26 0.86
CA LYS A 47 19.71 -3.07 1.74
C LYS A 47 20.15 -1.80 1.02
N GLU A 48 21.00 -1.94 0.03
CA GLU A 48 21.64 -0.90 -0.76
C GLU A 48 20.68 -0.32 -1.82
N ASN A 49 19.61 -1.05 -2.15
CA ASN A 49 18.64 -0.61 -3.15
C ASN A 49 17.88 0.64 -2.69
N ILE A 50 17.83 1.64 -3.59
CA ILE A 50 17.22 2.95 -3.36
C ILE A 50 15.79 2.84 -2.78
N PRO A 51 14.88 1.98 -3.29
CA PRO A 51 13.53 1.87 -2.71
C PRO A 51 13.52 1.42 -1.25
N LYS A 52 14.44 0.51 -0.87
CA LYS A 52 14.53 -0.01 0.50
C LYS A 52 15.14 1.01 1.45
N VAL A 53 16.13 1.76 1.00
CA VAL A 53 16.69 2.92 1.72
C VAL A 53 15.61 3.99 1.93
N ALA A 54 14.90 4.37 0.85
CA ALA A 54 13.84 5.37 0.89
C ALA A 54 12.68 4.94 1.80
N LEU A 55 12.34 3.65 1.84
CA LEU A 55 11.30 3.13 2.74
C LEU A 55 11.66 3.34 4.21
N ARG A 56 12.93 3.19 4.59
CA ARG A 56 13.43 3.39 5.96
C ARG A 56 13.62 4.86 6.31
N TRP A 57 13.86 5.71 5.32
CA TRP A 57 14.16 7.12 5.54
C TRP A 57 12.93 7.90 6.00
N SER A 58 13.08 8.65 7.10
CA SER A 58 12.07 9.59 7.58
C SER A 58 12.65 11.00 7.49
N PRO A 59 12.12 11.86 6.59
CA PRO A 59 12.64 13.21 6.45
C PRO A 59 12.34 14.03 7.71
N PRO A 60 13.31 14.80 8.22
CA PRO A 60 13.08 15.72 9.34
C PRO A 60 12.19 16.89 8.91
N GLY A 61 11.42 17.44 9.85
CA GLY A 61 10.60 18.63 9.66
C GLY A 61 9.10 18.39 9.48
N ARG A 62 8.35 19.50 9.36
CA ARG A 62 6.88 19.50 9.25
C ARG A 62 6.46 19.57 7.78
N ARG A 63 5.42 18.81 7.41
CA ARG A 63 4.81 18.92 6.08
C ARG A 63 4.16 20.30 5.90
N LYS A 64 4.27 20.86 4.69
CA LYS A 64 3.57 22.09 4.31
C LYS A 64 2.05 21.94 4.45
N LEU A 65 1.39 23.05 4.77
CA LEU A 65 -0.07 23.17 4.75
C LEU A 65 -0.62 22.82 3.37
N GLY A 66 -1.80 22.19 3.32
CA GLY A 66 -2.43 21.71 2.09
C GLY A 66 -2.00 20.31 1.62
N ARG A 67 -0.87 19.77 2.11
CA ARG A 67 -0.49 18.38 1.81
C ARG A 67 -1.26 17.42 2.72
N SER A 68 -1.64 16.25 2.18
CA SER A 68 -2.27 15.20 2.99
C SER A 68 -1.43 14.87 4.23
N LYS A 69 -2.12 14.77 5.38
CA LYS A 69 -1.53 14.42 6.68
C LYS A 69 -1.06 12.95 6.70
N THR A 70 -1.70 12.11 5.90
CA THR A 70 -1.42 10.67 5.84
C THR A 70 -0.32 10.41 4.83
N THR A 71 0.73 9.71 5.28
CA THR A 71 1.83 9.26 4.42
C THR A 71 1.57 7.83 3.98
N TRP A 72 2.17 7.44 2.86
CA TRP A 72 2.14 6.05 2.42
C TRP A 72 2.60 5.09 3.53
N ARG A 73 3.68 5.43 4.24
CA ARG A 73 4.19 4.65 5.38
C ARG A 73 3.16 4.54 6.52
N LYS A 74 2.45 5.63 6.86
CA LYS A 74 1.38 5.60 7.86
C LYS A 74 0.23 4.70 7.44
N THR A 75 -0.18 4.76 6.17
CA THR A 75 -1.27 3.91 5.68
C THR A 75 -0.88 2.44 5.72
N VAL A 76 0.34 2.10 5.30
CA VAL A 76 0.83 0.71 5.38
C VAL A 76 0.99 0.23 6.81
N MET A 77 1.47 1.07 7.73
CA MET A 77 1.53 0.68 9.15
C MET A 77 0.14 0.40 9.73
N ALA A 78 -0.87 1.19 9.35
CA ALA A 78 -2.26 0.91 9.74
C ALA A 78 -2.77 -0.40 9.12
N GLU A 79 -2.54 -0.63 7.83
CA GLU A 79 -2.95 -1.88 7.17
C GLU A 79 -2.26 -3.13 7.76
N LEU A 80 -0.99 -3.01 8.18
CA LEU A 80 -0.29 -4.07 8.89
C LEU A 80 -0.87 -4.29 10.30
N GLN A 81 -1.22 -3.20 10.99
CA GLN A 81 -1.87 -3.27 12.30
C GLN A 81 -3.25 -3.93 12.22
N ASP A 82 -4.03 -3.65 11.17
CA ASP A 82 -5.31 -4.31 10.88
C ASP A 82 -5.11 -5.82 10.66
N MET A 83 -3.97 -6.21 10.07
CA MET A 83 -3.54 -7.60 9.92
C MET A 83 -2.88 -8.19 11.18
N ARG A 84 -2.78 -7.42 12.27
CA ARG A 84 -2.10 -7.79 13.52
C ARG A 84 -0.63 -8.17 13.33
N LEU A 85 0.04 -7.51 12.39
CA LEU A 85 1.46 -7.71 12.09
C LEU A 85 2.28 -6.50 12.52
N SER A 86 3.36 -6.76 13.26
CA SER A 86 4.43 -5.79 13.44
C SER A 86 5.25 -5.62 12.16
N TRP A 87 6.03 -4.54 12.08
CA TRP A 87 6.95 -4.33 10.96
C TRP A 87 8.00 -5.44 10.82
N GLY A 88 8.47 -5.99 11.94
CA GLY A 88 9.46 -7.08 11.96
C GLY A 88 8.87 -8.39 11.41
N GLU A 89 7.66 -8.74 11.84
CA GLU A 89 6.94 -9.92 11.33
C GLU A 89 6.59 -9.76 9.86
N ALA A 90 6.17 -8.56 9.42
CA ALA A 90 5.94 -8.28 8.00
C ALA A 90 7.21 -8.46 7.16
N GLN A 91 8.38 -8.09 7.70
CA GLN A 91 9.66 -8.30 7.04
C GLN A 91 10.06 -9.77 6.97
N ALA A 92 9.78 -10.56 8.02
CA ALA A 92 10.00 -12.00 8.02
C ALA A 92 9.06 -12.69 7.00
N ALA A 93 7.76 -12.42 7.06
CA ALA A 93 6.77 -12.97 6.15
C ALA A 93 7.03 -12.60 4.68
N ALA A 94 7.54 -11.38 4.42
CA ALA A 94 7.95 -10.97 3.09
C ALA A 94 9.14 -11.79 2.56
N LYS A 95 10.11 -12.16 3.41
CA LYS A 95 11.23 -13.03 3.04
C LYS A 95 10.77 -14.45 2.75
N ASP A 96 9.91 -14.99 3.61
CA ASP A 96 9.39 -16.35 3.51
C ASP A 96 8.35 -16.50 2.37
N ARG A 97 7.98 -15.38 1.72
CA ARG A 97 6.96 -15.30 0.65
C ARG A 97 5.60 -15.86 1.08
N THR A 98 5.35 -15.91 2.39
CA THR A 98 4.10 -16.40 2.98
C THR A 98 3.02 -15.35 2.90
N LEU A 99 3.38 -14.07 3.00
CA LEU A 99 2.49 -12.93 2.84
C LEU A 99 3.00 -12.00 1.74
N PHE A 100 2.07 -11.29 1.11
CA PHE A 100 2.36 -10.20 0.16
C PHE A 100 2.95 -10.65 -1.20
N VAL A 101 2.50 -11.80 -1.70
CA VAL A 101 2.81 -12.33 -3.05
C VAL A 101 1.67 -12.06 -4.04
#